data_AF-A0AAW3X4H8-F1
#
_entry.id   AF-A0AAW3X4H8-F1
#
_cell.length_a   1.000
_cell.length_b   1.000
_cell.length_c   1.000
_cell.angle_alpha   90.00
_cell.angle_beta   90.00
_cell.angle_gamma   90.00
#
_symmetry.space_group_name_H-M   'P 1'
#
loop_
_entity.id
_entity.type
_entity.pdbx_description
1 polymer ?
#
loop_
_entity_poly.entity_id
_entity_poly.type
_entity_poly.pdbx_seq_one_letter_code
_entity_poly.pdbx_strand_id
1 'polypeptide(L)' 'MIKIKISYERPEELQKVLERLAPNVKNLKVARKQDGRFLKAYVTME' A
#
# COMPACT_ATOMS: atom_id res chain seq x y z
N MET A 1 15.72 -1.48 -4.32
CA MET A 1 14.41 -1.43 -5.02
C MET A 1 13.48 -2.54 -4.53
N ILE A 2 12.77 -2.26 -3.44
CA ILE A 2 11.79 -3.17 -2.86
C ILE A 2 10.41 -2.73 -3.37
N LYS A 3 9.65 -3.65 -3.97
CA LYS A 3 8.25 -3.42 -4.37
C LYS A 3 7.35 -4.27 -3.49
N ILE A 4 6.56 -3.61 -2.65
CA ILE A 4 5.60 -4.26 -1.76
C ILE A 4 4.21 -4.07 -2.35
N LYS A 5 3.51 -5.18 -2.54
CA LYS A 5 2.10 -5.17 -2.92
C LYS A 5 1.27 -5.44 -1.67
N ILE A 6 0.47 -4.48 -1.28
CA ILE A 6 -0.43 -4.53 -0.13
C ILE A 6 -1.84 -4.69 -0.68
N SER A 7 -2.46 -5.84 -0.47
CA SER A 7 -3.91 -5.99 -0.68
C SER A 7 -4.60 -5.68 0.65
N TYR A 8 -5.49 -4.71 0.67
CA TYR A 8 -6.16 -4.25 1.89
C TYR A 8 -7.65 -4.01 1.64
N GLU A 9 -8.50 -4.25 2.63
CA GLU A 9 -9.95 -3.95 2.52
C GLU A 9 -10.28 -2.55 3.05
N ARG A 10 -9.63 -2.15 4.15
CA ARG A 10 -9.92 -0.90 4.87
C ARG A 10 -8.76 0.08 4.76
N PRO A 11 -9.05 1.38 4.57
CA PRO A 11 -8.00 2.40 4.53
C PRO A 11 -7.19 2.48 5.83
N GLU A 12 -7.78 2.11 6.97
CA GLU A 12 -7.10 2.08 8.28
C GLU A 12 -5.96 1.06 8.34
N GLU A 13 -6.12 -0.11 7.71
CA GLU A 13 -5.07 -1.13 7.63
C GLU A 13 -3.91 -0.65 6.75
N LEU A 14 -4.24 -0.02 5.61
CA LEU A 14 -3.23 0.58 4.75
C LEU A 14 -2.44 1.66 5.50
N GLN A 15 -3.11 2.50 6.29
CA GLN A 15 -2.47 3.56 7.05
C GLN A 15 -1.49 3.00 8.09
N LYS A 16 -1.89 2.01 8.89
CA LYS A 16 -0.99 1.35 9.86
C LYS A 16 0.22 0.69 9.20
N VAL A 17 0.02 0.07 8.04
CA VAL A 17 1.10 -0.54 7.27
C VAL A 17 2.04 0.55 6.74
N LEU A 18 1.51 1.65 6.21
CA LEU A 18 2.30 2.80 5.77
C LEU A 18 3.11 3.43 6.90
N GLU A 19 2.53 3.58 8.09
CA GLU A 19 3.24 4.10 9.27
C GLU A 19 4.40 3.19 9.69
N ARG A 20 4.25 1.86 9.57
CA ARG A 20 5.34 0.91 9.84
C ARG A 20 6.40 0.87 8.75
N LEU A 21 6.01 1.10 7.49
CA LEU A 21 6.95 1.12 6.37
C LEU A 21 7.68 2.47 6.24
N ALA A 22 7.11 3.55 6.78
CA ALA A 22 7.83 4.82 6.96
C ALA A 22 9.00 4.58 7.93
N PRO A 23 10.22 5.10 7.65
CA PRO A 23 10.58 6.16 6.70
C PRO A 23 11.06 5.67 5.31
N ASN A 24 11.02 4.37 5.04
CA ASN A 24 11.66 3.80 3.86
C ASN A 24 10.76 3.81 2.60
N VAL A 25 9.53 4.31 2.70
CA VAL A 25 8.60 4.43 1.56
C VAL A 25 9.02 5.60 0.67
N LYS A 26 9.54 5.30 -0.53
CA LYS A 26 9.80 6.31 -1.57
C LYS A 26 8.55 6.67 -2.37
N ASN A 27 7.74 5.68 -2.71
CA ASN A 27 6.58 5.89 -3.57
C ASN A 27 5.42 4.98 -3.13
N LEU A 28 4.24 5.57 -2.99
CA LEU A 28 3.00 4.84 -2.72
C LEU A 28 2.05 5.03 -3.91
N LYS A 29 1.67 3.93 -4.53
CA LYS A 29 0.68 3.90 -5.62
C LYS A 29 -0.53 3.10 -5.18
N VAL A 30 -1.57 3.80 -4.77
CA VAL A 30 -2.85 3.18 -4.40
C VAL A 30 -3.63 2.87 -5.68
N ALA A 31 -3.92 1.59 -5.92
CA ALA A 31 -4.80 1.17 -7.00
C ALA A 31 -6.26 1.35 -6.57
N ARG A 32 -6.90 2.37 -7.14
CA ARG A 32 -8.35 2.65 -7.03
C ARG A 32 -9.23 1.72 -7.87
N LYS A 33 -8.65 0.83 -8.71
CA LYS A 33 -9.44 -0.11 -9.52
C LYS A 33 -9.96 -1.24 -8.64
N GLN A 34 -11.24 -1.16 -8.37
CA GLN A 34 -12.02 -2.10 -7.58
C GLN A 34 -12.55 -3.19 -8.51
N ASP A 35 -11.91 -4.35 -8.49
CA ASP A 35 -12.44 -5.59 -9.06
C ASP A 35 -12.72 -6.49 -7.84
N GLY A 36 -13.82 -6.18 -7.13
CA GLY A 36 -14.24 -6.84 -5.89
C GLY A 36 -14.02 -6.06 -4.57
N ARG A 37 -14.19 -6.75 -3.43
CA ARG A 37 -14.23 -6.21 -2.05
C ARG A 37 -12.90 -5.65 -1.51
N PHE A 38 -11.80 -5.78 -2.27
CA PHE A 38 -10.43 -5.52 -1.81
C PHE A 38 -9.72 -4.46 -2.66
N LEU A 39 -9.08 -3.49 -2.01
CA LEU A 39 -8.20 -2.50 -2.62
C LEU A 39 -6.76 -3.01 -2.66
N LYS A 40 -5.95 -2.46 -3.58
CA LYS A 40 -4.53 -2.81 -3.70
C LYS A 40 -3.70 -1.55 -3.63
N ALA A 41 -2.61 -1.57 -2.89
CA ALA A 41 -1.59 -0.53 -2.88
C ALA A 41 -0.25 -1.13 -3.25
N TYR A 42 0.55 -0.36 -3.97
CA TYR A 42 1.89 -0.72 -4.39
C TYR A 42 2.84 0.28 -3.76
N VAL A 43 3.67 -0.19 -2.85
CA VAL A 43 4.70 0.60 -2.21
C VAL A 43 6.03 0.28 -2.88
N THR A 44 6.79 1.31 -3.24
CA THR A 44 8.16 1.18 -3.74
C THR A 44 9.08 1.84 -2.73
N MET A 45 10.06 1.08 -2.26
CA MET A 45 11.12 1.52 -1.36
C MET A 45 12.44 1.42 -2.14
N GLU A 46 13.34 2.38 -1.92
CA GLU A 46 14.67 2.33 -2.53
C GLU A 46 15.60 1.44 -1.73
#